data_AF-A0A7W7Q2U7-F1
#
_entry.id   AF-A0A7W7Q2U7-F1
#
_cell.length_a   1.000
_cell.length_b   1.000
_cell.length_c   1.000
_cell.angle_alpha   90.00
_cell.angle_beta   90.00
_cell.angle_gamma   90.00
#
_symmetry.space_group_name_H-M   'P 1'
#
loop_
_entity.id
_entity.type
_entity.pdbx_description
1 polymer ?
#
loop_
_entity_poly.entity_id
_entity_poly.type
_entity_poly.pdbx_seq_one_letter_code
_entity_poly.pdbx_strand_id
1 'polypeptide(L)'
;MTRPTPLGFEEQRELQRKIADLLVLRAPADRDQIRVMYRAAGNHEEMVGHILGIDGQLRGWEPPRELVEYYRQLRAGMYREDAGTWSAASTVVEYPIKISINYLSKEDPRWRQAPPRTAVLDELEMFPRTPDNVADWMKAVLPNAERVAEVAGRFRHARIFDYRDPGGRPVVNRPPVPDGEVGQVLEYLNTAHVIMGGRGFDNDLFDPSSAPDVPAAFHTDGTWIWPASVPHYLAKHGVPPEADFVAHIRANGFTAPGLDQDAKDAAYIALTGEVPAAPQAAPATSQAPAAPQAPAAAQAPAAPAPGELTDRDRRVLAIIERRVSEAGAIPEAYRILDSAEGATCLERVGDEWQVADYERGKARNPQRFTSLWDAGAYLLGTLTIIPTNLRAGGSDRNTAQALNDWPVQPLPGEPPLTLIAEKHMAVLMPGREVVRYGGPAGNLTFAEATEFAAMSLRAEREQQGMRRYRVVRELRTLSGQTVPWHNQPGGGTAYLLPKSVEEHLADGSLTDVTE
;
A
#
# COMPACT_ATOMS: atom_id res chain seq x y z
N MET A 1 4.77 20.06 9.90
CA MET A 1 3.58 20.89 10.19
C MET A 1 3.85 21.79 11.39
N THR A 2 3.42 23.05 11.35
CA THR A 2 3.48 23.96 12.52
C THR A 2 2.43 23.49 13.53
N ARG A 3 2.80 23.39 14.82
CA ARG A 3 1.84 23.00 15.87
C ARG A 3 0.61 23.92 15.82
N PRO A 4 -0.62 23.41 15.96
CA PRO A 4 -1.81 24.24 15.91
C PRO A 4 -1.76 25.29 17.03
N THR A 5 -2.01 26.55 16.66
CA THR A 5 -2.02 27.67 17.60
C THR A 5 -3.32 27.63 18.42
N PRO A 6 -3.24 27.60 19.76
CA PRO A 6 -4.44 27.62 20.59
C PRO A 6 -5.25 28.89 20.35
N LEU A 7 -6.57 28.75 20.16
CA LEU A 7 -7.47 29.89 20.01
C LEU A 7 -7.89 30.41 21.39
N GLY A 8 -7.93 31.73 21.53
CA GLY A 8 -8.49 32.38 22.71
C GLY A 8 -9.99 32.12 22.86
N PHE A 9 -10.53 32.28 24.07
CA PHE A 9 -11.96 32.06 24.34
C PHE A 9 -12.86 32.93 23.45
N GLU A 10 -12.46 34.18 23.17
CA GLU A 10 -13.21 35.09 22.31
C GLU A 10 -13.24 34.63 20.84
N GLU A 11 -12.12 34.17 20.31
CA GLU A 11 -12.02 33.64 18.93
C GLU A 11 -12.84 32.35 18.77
N GLN A 12 -12.79 31.46 19.76
CA GLN A 12 -13.64 30.27 19.79
C GLN A 12 -15.13 30.66 19.78
N ARG A 13 -15.52 31.63 20.61
CA ARG A 13 -16.91 32.12 20.66
C ARG A 13 -17.33 32.79 19.35
N GLU A 14 -16.41 33.47 18.67
CA GLU A 14 -16.67 34.03 17.35
C GLU A 14 -16.92 32.94 16.29
N LEU A 15 -16.12 31.88 16.26
CA LEU A 15 -16.33 30.74 15.36
C LEU A 15 -17.67 30.03 15.64
N GLN A 16 -18.01 29.83 16.92
CA GLN A 16 -19.30 29.25 17.32
C GLN A 16 -20.48 30.11 16.85
N ARG A 17 -20.36 31.45 16.94
CA ARG A 17 -21.36 32.38 16.41
C ARG A 17 -21.47 32.29 14.88
N LYS A 18 -20.35 32.27 14.16
CA LYS A 18 -20.32 32.10 12.70
C LYS A 18 -21.02 30.80 12.25
N ILE A 19 -20.81 29.71 12.99
CA ILE A 19 -21.51 28.44 12.80
C ILE A 19 -23.02 28.62 13.01
N ALA A 20 -23.43 29.24 14.12
CA ALA A 20 -24.84 29.48 14.43
C ALA A 20 -25.54 30.30 13.33
N ASP A 21 -24.93 31.43 12.94
CA ASP A 21 -25.47 32.34 11.95
C ASP A 21 -25.66 31.66 10.60
N LEU A 22 -24.67 30.88 10.16
CA LEU A 22 -24.74 30.16 8.89
C LEU A 22 -25.80 29.04 8.91
N LEU A 23 -25.93 28.33 10.03
CA LEU A 23 -26.99 27.33 10.21
C LEU A 23 -28.38 27.96 10.16
N VAL A 24 -28.60 29.05 10.89
CA VAL A 24 -29.88 29.79 10.94
C VAL A 24 -30.22 30.37 9.57
N LEU A 25 -29.23 30.90 8.84
CA LEU A 25 -29.42 31.50 7.52
C LEU A 25 -29.85 30.47 6.46
N ARG A 26 -29.35 29.23 6.55
CA ARG A 26 -29.52 28.19 5.52
C ARG A 26 -30.60 27.17 5.85
N ALA A 27 -31.01 27.08 7.11
CA ALA A 27 -32.04 26.14 7.52
C ALA A 27 -33.43 26.57 7.01
N PRO A 28 -34.35 25.61 6.78
CA PRO A 28 -35.73 25.88 6.41
C PRO A 28 -36.46 26.82 7.40
N ALA A 29 -37.49 27.51 6.92
CA ALA A 29 -38.23 28.49 7.71
C ALA A 29 -39.11 27.86 8.81
N ASP A 30 -39.53 26.61 8.63
CA ASP A 30 -40.40 25.85 9.53
C ASP A 30 -39.64 25.11 10.65
N ARG A 31 -38.40 25.52 10.93
CA ARG A 31 -37.54 24.89 11.95
C ARG A 31 -37.92 25.33 13.37
N ASP A 32 -37.98 24.35 14.27
CA ASP A 32 -37.96 24.57 15.71
C ASP A 32 -36.53 24.38 16.27
N GLN A 33 -35.82 23.35 15.78
CA GLN A 33 -34.45 23.03 16.19
C GLN A 33 -33.59 22.56 15.01
N ILE A 34 -32.35 23.03 14.94
CA ILE A 34 -31.32 22.55 14.00
C ILE A 34 -30.36 21.64 14.76
N ARG A 35 -30.07 20.46 14.22
CA ARG A 35 -29.09 19.52 14.79
C ARG A 35 -28.03 19.19 13.76
N VAL A 36 -26.77 19.45 14.08
CA VAL A 36 -25.62 19.09 13.24
C VAL A 36 -24.64 18.27 14.05
N MET A 37 -24.25 17.12 13.52
CA MET A 37 -23.17 16.31 14.03
C MET A 37 -22.00 16.38 13.07
N TYR A 38 -20.88 16.91 13.54
CA TYR A 38 -19.62 16.92 12.83
C TYR A 38 -18.66 15.94 13.50
N ARG A 39 -17.96 15.12 12.71
CA ARG A 39 -16.96 14.16 13.18
C ARG A 39 -15.74 14.27 12.30
N ALA A 40 -14.55 14.20 12.89
CA ALA A 40 -13.33 14.20 12.11
C ALA A 40 -12.18 13.51 12.84
N ALA A 41 -11.33 12.85 12.06
CA ALA A 41 -10.09 12.19 12.48
C ALA A 41 -9.09 12.33 11.33
N GLY A 42 -8.04 13.12 11.52
CA GLY A 42 -7.07 13.42 10.47
C GLY A 42 -7.78 13.99 9.24
N ASN A 43 -7.58 13.34 8.09
CA ASN A 43 -8.20 13.71 6.81
C ASN A 43 -9.59 13.08 6.57
N HIS A 44 -10.14 12.28 7.50
CA HIS A 44 -11.49 11.73 7.42
C HIS A 44 -12.49 12.62 8.15
N GLU A 45 -13.50 13.14 7.45
CA GLU A 45 -14.51 14.04 8.01
C GLU A 45 -15.94 13.70 7.57
N GLU A 46 -16.88 13.80 8.49
CA GLU A 46 -18.31 13.59 8.27
C GLU A 46 -19.13 14.73 8.86
N MET A 47 -20.12 15.22 8.13
CA MET A 47 -21.09 16.18 8.64
C MET A 47 -22.51 15.73 8.31
N VAL A 48 -23.36 15.67 9.33
CA VAL A 48 -24.74 15.22 9.21
C VAL A 48 -25.68 16.23 9.83
N GLY A 49 -26.69 16.67 9.09
CA GLY A 49 -27.71 17.61 9.55
C GLY A 49 -29.10 16.98 9.67
N HIS A 50 -29.84 17.46 10.66
CA HIS A 50 -31.28 17.24 10.77
C HIS A 50 -31.98 18.52 11.21
N ILE A 51 -33.23 18.68 10.79
CA ILE A 51 -34.12 19.75 11.21
C ILE A 51 -35.29 19.11 11.95
N LEU A 52 -35.56 19.57 13.16
CA LEU A 52 -36.83 19.35 13.84
C LEU A 52 -37.76 20.48 13.42
N GLY A 53 -38.83 20.14 12.69
CA GLY A 53 -39.84 21.12 12.29
C GLY A 53 -40.74 21.50 13.46
N ILE A 54 -41.45 22.62 13.33
CA ILE A 54 -42.52 23.03 14.26
C ILE A 54 -43.68 22.02 14.34
N ASP A 55 -43.78 21.12 13.35
CA ASP A 55 -44.71 19.99 13.33
C ASP A 55 -44.23 18.79 14.17
N GLY A 56 -43.05 18.91 14.81
CA GLY A 56 -42.42 17.87 15.61
C GLY A 56 -41.73 16.77 14.80
N GLN A 57 -41.67 16.87 13.47
CA GLN A 57 -41.03 15.87 12.62
C GLN A 57 -39.54 16.14 12.46
N LEU A 58 -38.71 15.10 12.63
CA LEU A 58 -37.27 15.16 12.39
C LEU A 58 -36.98 14.77 10.94
N ARG A 59 -36.36 15.67 10.18
CA ARG A 59 -36.06 15.48 8.76
C ARG A 59 -34.56 15.61 8.51
N GLY A 60 -34.03 14.78 7.63
CA GLY A 60 -32.66 14.92 7.16
C GLY A 60 -32.49 16.25 6.41
N TRP A 61 -31.36 16.92 6.63
CA TRP A 61 -31.03 18.17 5.97
C TRP A 61 -29.53 18.23 5.72
N GLU A 62 -29.12 18.73 4.56
CA GLU A 62 -27.71 18.90 4.20
C GLU A 62 -27.20 20.24 4.74
N PRO A 63 -26.30 20.26 5.75
CA PRO A 63 -25.73 21.50 6.23
C PRO A 63 -24.77 22.12 5.20
N PRO A 64 -24.60 23.45 5.21
CA PRO A 64 -23.64 24.16 4.35
C PRO A 64 -22.22 23.62 4.53
N ARG A 65 -21.55 23.26 3.42
CA ARG A 65 -20.19 22.70 3.46
C ARG A 65 -19.15 23.66 4.02
N GLU A 66 -19.41 24.97 3.94
CA GLU A 66 -18.58 26.03 4.50
C GLU A 66 -18.38 25.89 6.03
N LEU A 67 -19.30 25.20 6.72
CA LEU A 67 -19.18 24.90 8.15
C LEU A 67 -17.96 24.05 8.50
N VAL A 68 -17.52 23.17 7.57
CA VAL A 68 -16.39 22.27 7.78
C VAL A 68 -15.14 23.06 8.16
N GLU A 69 -14.91 24.20 7.51
CA GLU A 69 -13.74 25.02 7.78
C GLU A 69 -13.79 25.67 9.17
N TYR A 70 -14.96 26.13 9.62
CA TYR A 70 -15.11 26.65 10.98
C TYR A 70 -14.91 25.56 12.04
N TYR A 71 -15.42 24.34 11.81
CA TYR A 71 -15.16 23.23 12.71
C TYR A 71 -13.69 22.80 12.71
N ARG A 72 -13.01 22.81 11.57
CA ARG A 72 -11.57 22.52 11.46
C ARG A 72 -10.74 23.53 12.25
N GLN A 73 -11.06 24.83 12.14
CA GLN A 73 -10.43 25.89 12.93
C GLN A 73 -10.69 25.72 14.43
N LEU A 74 -11.93 25.36 14.83
CA LEU A 74 -12.23 25.03 16.23
C LEU A 74 -11.44 23.81 16.72
N ARG A 75 -11.33 22.73 15.94
CA ARG A 75 -10.52 21.55 16.30
C ARG A 75 -9.07 21.93 16.52
N ALA A 76 -8.49 22.68 15.59
CA ALA A 76 -7.11 23.14 15.70
C ALA A 76 -6.91 24.05 16.90
N GLY A 77 -7.79 25.04 17.09
CA GLY A 77 -7.71 25.99 18.19
C GLY A 77 -7.97 25.43 19.58
N MET A 78 -8.71 24.32 19.67
CA MET A 78 -9.01 23.62 20.93
C MET A 78 -8.04 22.46 21.21
N TYR A 79 -7.02 22.28 20.37
CA TYR A 79 -5.93 21.35 20.66
C TYR A 79 -5.27 21.71 21.99
N ARG A 80 -5.03 20.69 22.81
CA ARG A 80 -4.22 20.81 24.02
C ARG A 80 -3.07 19.82 23.93
N GLU A 81 -1.89 20.30 24.31
CA GLU A 81 -0.71 19.44 24.46
C GLU A 81 -1.05 18.26 25.37
N ASP A 82 -0.53 17.07 25.03
CA ASP A 82 -0.74 15.78 25.70
C ASP A 82 -2.17 15.21 25.67
N ALA A 83 -3.21 16.02 25.48
CA ALA A 83 -4.60 15.56 25.43
C ALA A 83 -5.13 15.38 24.00
N GLY A 84 -4.56 16.05 23.01
CA GLY A 84 -5.08 16.10 21.66
C GLY A 84 -6.27 17.05 21.52
N THR A 85 -7.12 16.80 20.51
CA THR A 85 -8.36 17.54 20.28
C THR A 85 -9.58 16.61 20.30
N TRP A 86 -10.77 17.19 20.13
CA TRP A 86 -12.03 16.45 20.07
C TRP A 86 -12.25 15.81 18.69
N SER A 87 -12.98 14.69 18.68
CA SER A 87 -13.27 13.87 17.48
C SER A 87 -14.69 14.07 16.94
N ALA A 88 -15.61 14.58 17.77
CA ALA A 88 -16.94 14.97 17.33
C ALA A 88 -17.46 16.23 18.02
N ALA A 89 -18.30 16.98 17.30
CA ALA A 89 -19.03 18.14 17.79
C ALA A 89 -20.53 17.98 17.47
N SER A 90 -21.35 17.88 18.51
CA SER A 90 -22.81 17.87 18.43
C SER A 90 -23.33 19.28 18.65
N THR A 91 -23.79 19.91 17.57
CA THR A 91 -24.31 21.27 17.56
C THR A 91 -25.83 21.25 17.52
N VAL A 92 -26.46 21.97 18.44
CA VAL A 92 -27.90 22.17 18.50
C VAL A 92 -28.17 23.67 18.52
N VAL A 93 -29.06 24.13 17.64
CA VAL A 93 -29.55 25.51 17.62
C VAL A 93 -31.05 25.50 17.85
N GLU A 94 -31.49 26.10 18.95
CA GLU A 94 -32.88 26.24 19.36
C GLU A 94 -33.38 27.67 19.12
N TYR A 95 -34.66 27.83 18.80
CA TYR A 95 -35.30 29.15 18.76
C TYR A 95 -35.51 29.72 20.19
N PRO A 96 -35.34 31.05 20.44
CA PRO A 96 -34.77 32.08 19.57
C PRO A 96 -33.25 32.19 19.74
N ILE A 97 -32.50 31.40 18.97
CA ILE A 97 -31.03 31.44 18.77
C ILE A 97 -30.21 31.13 20.03
N LYS A 98 -30.54 30.03 20.72
CA LYS A 98 -29.63 29.42 21.68
C LYS A 98 -28.82 28.33 20.97
N ILE A 99 -27.50 28.54 20.85
CA ILE A 99 -26.58 27.51 20.38
C ILE A 99 -25.99 26.72 21.55
N SER A 100 -25.87 25.42 21.38
CA SER A 100 -25.14 24.53 22.27
C SER A 100 -24.27 23.60 21.43
N ILE A 101 -22.97 23.54 21.74
CA ILE A 101 -22.04 22.62 21.09
C ILE A 101 -21.41 21.73 22.17
N ASN A 102 -21.60 20.42 22.04
CA ASN A 102 -20.98 19.42 22.90
C ASN A 102 -19.87 18.72 22.12
N TYR A 103 -18.68 18.63 22.73
CA TYR A 103 -17.51 18.01 22.13
C TYR A 103 -17.25 16.65 22.76
N LEU A 104 -16.93 15.66 21.94
CA LEU A 104 -16.51 14.32 22.37
C LEU A 104 -15.05 14.10 22.00
N SER A 105 -14.24 13.66 22.95
CA SER A 105 -12.79 13.50 22.76
C SER A 105 -12.35 12.05 22.80
N LYS A 106 -12.74 11.31 23.85
CA LYS A 106 -12.35 9.90 24.04
C LYS A 106 -13.46 8.92 23.71
N GLU A 107 -14.70 9.36 23.83
CA GLU A 107 -15.88 8.56 23.54
C GLU A 107 -15.94 8.20 22.04
N ASP A 108 -16.52 7.05 21.72
CA ASP A 108 -16.80 6.65 20.33
C ASP A 108 -17.75 7.69 19.69
N PRO A 109 -17.32 8.41 18.64
CA PRO A 109 -18.13 9.41 17.98
C PRO A 109 -19.31 8.81 17.18
N ARG A 110 -19.40 7.47 17.10
CA ARG A 110 -20.40 6.71 16.33
C ARG A 110 -20.36 7.09 14.85
N TRP A 111 -19.24 6.79 14.22
CA TRP A 111 -18.98 6.99 12.80
C TRP A 111 -20.08 6.39 11.92
N ARG A 112 -20.48 7.08 10.84
CA ARG A 112 -21.31 6.45 9.79
C ARG A 112 -20.46 5.54 8.91
N GLN A 113 -19.27 6.00 8.57
CA GLN A 113 -18.24 5.25 7.88
C GLN A 113 -17.00 5.20 8.77
N ALA A 114 -16.57 3.98 9.13
CA ALA A 114 -15.39 3.81 9.95
C ALA A 114 -14.18 4.50 9.29
N PRO A 115 -13.41 5.31 10.03
CA PRO A 115 -12.24 5.97 9.48
C PRO A 115 -11.19 4.93 9.08
N PRO A 116 -10.49 5.12 7.96
CA PRO A 116 -9.37 4.25 7.59
C PRO A 116 -8.21 4.42 8.57
N ARG A 117 -7.31 3.44 8.59
CA ARG A 117 -6.11 3.45 9.44
C ARG A 117 -5.23 4.69 9.25
N THR A 118 -5.08 5.15 8.01
CA THR A 118 -4.32 6.36 7.67
C THR A 118 -4.90 7.62 8.33
N ALA A 119 -6.22 7.73 8.44
CA ALA A 119 -6.86 8.88 9.08
C ALA A 119 -6.55 8.96 10.58
N VAL A 120 -6.40 7.81 11.26
CA VAL A 120 -5.99 7.78 12.68
C VAL A 120 -4.51 8.12 12.84
N LEU A 121 -3.65 7.71 11.89
CA LEU A 121 -2.25 8.13 11.88
C LEU A 121 -2.13 9.65 11.71
N ASP A 122 -2.81 10.20 10.70
CA ASP A 122 -2.86 11.64 10.44
C ASP A 122 -3.38 12.42 11.67
N GLU A 123 -4.38 11.88 12.38
CA GLU A 123 -4.95 12.47 13.59
C GLU A 123 -3.94 12.54 14.74
N LEU A 124 -3.16 11.47 14.96
CA LEU A 124 -2.14 11.41 16.01
C LEU A 124 -0.92 12.25 15.65
N GLU A 125 -0.61 12.40 14.36
CA GLU A 125 0.44 13.32 13.90
C GLU A 125 0.03 14.79 14.05
N MET A 126 -1.17 15.15 13.58
CA MET A 126 -1.66 16.53 13.58
C MET A 126 -1.99 17.02 14.99
N PHE A 127 -2.51 16.13 15.84
CA PHE A 127 -2.89 16.41 17.21
C PHE A 127 -2.26 15.38 18.18
N PRO A 128 -0.95 15.51 18.46
CA PRO A 128 -0.24 14.63 19.37
C PRO A 128 -0.87 14.58 20.76
N ARG A 129 -0.85 13.40 21.38
CA ARG A 129 -1.43 13.16 22.70
C ARG A 129 -0.68 12.02 23.38
N THR A 130 -0.78 11.93 24.70
CA THR A 130 -0.20 10.81 25.45
C THR A 130 -0.95 9.51 25.17
N PRO A 131 -0.31 8.34 25.38
CA PRO A 131 -0.96 7.04 25.20
C PRO A 131 -2.29 6.90 25.95
N ASP A 132 -2.35 7.38 27.20
CA ASP A 132 -3.57 7.37 28.03
C ASP A 132 -4.71 8.24 27.44
N ASN A 133 -4.38 9.18 26.57
CA ASN A 133 -5.33 10.05 25.88
C ASN A 133 -5.71 9.56 24.48
N VAL A 134 -5.18 8.43 24.04
CA VAL A 134 -5.66 7.73 22.84
C VAL A 134 -7.00 7.07 23.13
N ALA A 135 -8.01 7.39 22.33
CA ALA A 135 -9.36 6.86 22.46
C ALA A 135 -9.44 5.37 22.09
N ASP A 136 -10.34 4.60 22.72
CA ASP A 136 -10.48 3.16 22.45
C ASP A 136 -10.88 2.87 21.00
N TRP A 137 -11.71 3.73 20.39
CA TRP A 137 -12.08 3.60 18.98
C TRP A 137 -10.87 3.78 18.04
N MET A 138 -9.88 4.61 18.42
CA MET A 138 -8.64 4.75 17.66
C MET A 138 -7.80 3.47 17.75
N LYS A 139 -7.74 2.84 18.93
CA LYS A 139 -7.04 1.57 19.15
C LYS A 139 -7.70 0.42 18.39
N ALA A 140 -9.02 0.44 18.25
CA ALA A 140 -9.76 -0.54 17.45
C ALA A 140 -9.43 -0.44 15.94
N VAL A 141 -9.20 0.77 15.42
CA VAL A 141 -8.83 1.02 14.02
C VAL A 141 -7.33 0.84 13.77
N LEU A 142 -6.50 1.25 14.73
CA LEU A 142 -5.05 1.18 14.70
C LEU A 142 -4.57 0.49 15.99
N PRO A 143 -4.33 -0.83 15.98
CA PRO A 143 -3.99 -1.60 17.18
C PRO A 143 -2.80 -1.05 17.99
N ASN A 144 -1.80 -0.49 17.30
CA ASN A 144 -0.61 0.09 17.94
C ASN A 144 -0.70 1.62 18.15
N ALA A 145 -1.91 2.20 18.18
CA ALA A 145 -2.10 3.66 18.28
C ALA A 145 -1.40 4.30 19.49
N GLU A 146 -1.31 3.59 20.61
CA GLU A 146 -0.57 4.05 21.79
C GLU A 146 0.94 4.19 21.51
N ARG A 147 1.54 3.24 20.79
CA ARG A 147 2.96 3.31 20.41
C ARG A 147 3.21 4.44 19.40
N VAL A 148 2.25 4.69 18.50
CA VAL A 148 2.29 5.86 17.62
C VAL A 148 2.24 7.15 18.44
N ALA A 149 1.36 7.22 19.43
CA ALA A 149 1.24 8.38 20.31
C ALA A 149 2.53 8.66 21.12
N GLU A 150 3.27 7.62 21.54
CA GLU A 150 4.58 7.77 22.22
C GLU A 150 5.65 8.45 21.35
N VAL A 151 5.61 8.23 20.04
CA VAL A 151 6.57 8.78 19.08
C VAL A 151 6.01 9.97 18.31
N ALA A 152 4.72 10.26 18.43
CA ALA A 152 4.05 11.37 17.78
C ALA A 152 4.69 12.70 18.18
N GLY A 153 4.95 13.56 17.19
CA GLY A 153 5.61 14.83 17.41
C GLY A 153 7.14 14.77 17.62
N ARG A 154 7.76 13.57 17.64
CA ARG A 154 9.24 13.45 17.56
C ARG A 154 9.77 13.83 16.18
N PHE A 155 9.00 13.52 15.13
CA PHE A 155 9.42 13.70 13.74
C PHE A 155 8.64 14.83 13.07
N ARG A 156 9.33 15.59 12.21
CA ARG A 156 8.72 16.53 11.29
C ARG A 156 8.61 15.88 9.90
N HIS A 157 7.41 15.82 9.34
CA HIS A 157 7.25 15.36 7.96
C HIS A 157 7.50 16.48 6.96
N ALA A 158 8.37 16.23 6.00
CA ALA A 158 8.67 17.16 4.92
C ALA A 158 7.54 17.16 3.87
N ARG A 159 7.00 18.33 3.57
CA ARG A 159 5.94 18.51 2.58
C ARG A 159 6.53 18.65 1.17
N ILE A 160 5.96 17.90 0.23
CA ILE A 160 6.31 17.98 -1.20
C ILE A 160 5.93 19.35 -1.80
N PHE A 161 4.76 19.89 -1.43
CA PHE A 161 4.25 21.18 -1.91
C PHE A 161 3.53 21.94 -0.79
N ASP A 162 3.24 23.23 -1.00
CA ASP A 162 2.64 24.08 0.03
C ASP A 162 1.12 24.03 0.06
N TYR A 163 0.50 24.08 -1.12
CA TYR A 163 -0.94 23.99 -1.29
C TYR A 163 -1.27 23.48 -2.70
N ARG A 164 -2.55 23.17 -2.95
CA ARG A 164 -3.07 22.94 -4.30
C ARG A 164 -3.86 24.16 -4.75
N ASP A 165 -3.70 24.55 -6.00
CA ASP A 165 -4.53 25.58 -6.62
C ASP A 165 -5.97 25.06 -6.85
N PRO A 166 -6.93 25.92 -7.27
CA PRO A 166 -8.30 25.49 -7.57
C PRO A 166 -8.41 24.42 -8.67
N GLY A 167 -7.39 24.28 -9.52
CA GLY A 167 -7.29 23.23 -10.53
C GLY A 167 -6.66 21.93 -10.00
N GLY A 168 -6.34 21.86 -8.71
CA GLY A 168 -5.73 20.71 -8.06
C GLY A 168 -4.23 20.57 -8.27
N ARG A 169 -3.57 21.53 -8.93
CA ARG A 169 -2.13 21.47 -9.21
C ARG A 169 -1.32 21.80 -7.96
N PRO A 170 -0.23 21.05 -7.66
CA PRO A 170 0.64 21.35 -6.54
C PRO A 170 1.38 22.67 -6.78
N VAL A 171 1.34 23.57 -5.80
CA VAL A 171 2.05 24.85 -5.84
C VAL A 171 3.12 24.87 -4.75
N VAL A 172 4.32 25.31 -5.13
CA VAL A 172 5.44 25.52 -4.22
C VAL A 172 5.79 26.99 -4.22
N ASN A 173 5.72 27.61 -3.05
CA ASN A 173 6.04 29.01 -2.84
C ASN A 173 7.07 29.12 -1.71
N ARG A 174 8.32 28.75 -2.02
CA ARG A 174 9.43 28.69 -1.07
C ARG A 174 10.68 29.27 -1.71
N PRO A 175 11.61 29.84 -0.92
CA PRO A 175 12.91 30.27 -1.43
C PRO A 175 13.65 29.09 -2.10
N PRO A 176 14.30 29.30 -3.26
CA PRO A 176 15.09 28.26 -3.89
C PRO A 176 16.31 27.90 -3.02
N VAL A 177 16.78 26.66 -3.15
CA VAL A 177 18.08 26.26 -2.60
C VAL A 177 19.17 26.94 -3.42
N PRO A 178 20.18 27.59 -2.80
CA PRO A 178 21.30 28.18 -3.54
C PRO A 178 22.02 27.13 -4.40
N ASP A 179 22.38 27.45 -5.65
CA ASP A 179 22.96 26.51 -6.61
C ASP A 179 24.19 25.75 -6.08
N GLY A 180 25.02 26.41 -5.28
CA GLY A 180 26.21 25.81 -4.66
C GLY A 180 25.90 24.78 -3.55
N GLU A 181 24.68 24.79 -2.99
CA GLU A 181 24.25 23.87 -1.93
C GLU A 181 23.42 22.70 -2.49
N VAL A 182 22.83 22.80 -3.69
CA VAL A 182 21.89 21.80 -4.25
C VAL A 182 22.48 20.39 -4.25
N GLY A 183 23.73 20.23 -4.68
CA GLY A 183 24.40 18.92 -4.70
C GLY A 183 24.54 18.30 -3.31
N GLN A 184 24.93 19.10 -2.32
CA GLN A 184 25.09 18.65 -0.93
C GLN A 184 23.74 18.32 -0.28
N VAL A 185 22.69 19.10 -0.59
CA VAL A 185 21.33 18.82 -0.13
C VAL A 185 20.81 17.52 -0.74
N LEU A 186 21.02 17.28 -2.04
CA LEU A 186 20.64 16.02 -2.69
C LEU A 186 21.39 14.83 -2.11
N GLU A 187 22.69 14.98 -1.84
CA GLU A 187 23.49 13.92 -1.21
C GLU A 187 22.96 13.59 0.18
N TYR A 188 22.69 14.60 1.01
CA TYR A 188 22.09 14.41 2.34
C TYR A 188 20.76 13.65 2.25
N LEU A 189 19.85 14.10 1.39
CA LEU A 189 18.50 13.55 1.26
C LEU A 189 18.48 12.10 0.75
N ASN A 190 19.44 11.70 -0.09
CA ASN A 190 19.51 10.36 -0.68
C ASN A 190 20.34 9.35 0.15
N THR A 191 21.24 9.82 1.00
CA THR A 191 22.13 8.95 1.81
C THR A 191 21.61 8.70 3.22
N ALA A 192 20.60 9.43 3.66
CA ALA A 192 19.94 9.23 4.94
C ALA A 192 19.29 7.83 5.07
N HIS A 193 18.91 7.46 6.29
CA HIS A 193 18.38 6.13 6.55
C HIS A 193 17.02 5.91 5.88
N VAL A 194 16.89 4.81 5.14
CA VAL A 194 15.61 4.39 4.52
C VAL A 194 14.76 3.66 5.57
N ILE A 195 13.59 4.22 5.90
CA ILE A 195 12.61 3.62 6.82
C ILE A 195 11.86 2.47 6.12
N MET A 196 11.44 2.72 4.88
CA MET A 196 10.64 1.80 4.09
C MET A 196 10.95 2.02 2.61
N GLY A 197 11.29 0.94 1.90
CA GLY A 197 11.37 0.90 0.45
C GLY A 197 10.10 0.29 -0.14
N GLY A 198 9.39 1.04 -0.97
CA GLY A 198 8.26 0.55 -1.76
C GLY A 198 8.72 -0.18 -3.02
N ARG A 199 7.82 -0.99 -3.58
CA ARG A 199 8.04 -1.68 -4.85
C ARG A 199 7.46 -0.82 -5.98
N GLY A 200 8.33 -0.23 -6.80
CA GLY A 200 7.93 0.52 -8.00
C GLY A 200 8.07 2.04 -7.87
N PHE A 201 7.44 2.74 -8.80
CA PHE A 201 7.48 4.19 -8.93
C PHE A 201 6.07 4.78 -8.93
N ASP A 202 5.90 5.91 -8.26
CA ASP A 202 4.69 6.72 -8.26
C ASP A 202 4.64 7.64 -9.49
N ASN A 203 3.46 8.16 -9.77
CA ASN A 203 3.26 9.21 -10.79
C ASN A 203 3.89 10.52 -10.34
N ASP A 204 4.48 11.24 -11.29
CA ASP A 204 5.01 12.58 -11.07
C ASP A 204 3.88 13.59 -10.86
N LEU A 205 3.87 14.26 -9.69
CA LEU A 205 2.85 15.23 -9.33
C LEU A 205 2.95 16.55 -10.13
N PHE A 206 4.14 16.87 -10.64
CA PHE A 206 4.41 18.09 -11.42
C PHE A 206 4.41 17.83 -12.92
N ASP A 207 4.58 16.57 -13.34
CA ASP A 207 4.31 16.10 -14.71
C ASP A 207 3.48 14.79 -14.73
N PRO A 208 2.16 14.86 -14.48
CA PRO A 208 1.31 13.66 -14.41
C PRO A 208 1.18 12.88 -15.72
N SER A 209 1.70 13.42 -16.82
CA SER A 209 1.68 12.77 -18.14
C SER A 209 2.89 11.88 -18.39
N SER A 210 3.95 12.01 -17.58
CA SER A 210 5.14 11.18 -17.69
C SER A 210 4.87 9.74 -17.22
N ALA A 211 5.73 8.82 -17.66
CA ALA A 211 5.75 7.48 -17.06
C ALA A 211 6.06 7.59 -15.56
N PRO A 212 5.54 6.67 -14.71
CA PRO A 212 5.86 6.64 -13.29
C PRO A 212 7.37 6.44 -13.08
N ASP A 213 8.03 7.42 -12.45
CA ASP A 213 9.47 7.42 -12.17
C ASP A 213 9.82 7.96 -10.77
N VAL A 214 8.82 8.35 -9.97
CA VAL A 214 9.03 8.89 -8.62
C VAL A 214 9.26 7.75 -7.64
N PRO A 215 10.39 7.67 -6.92
CA PRO A 215 10.65 6.55 -6.03
C PRO A 215 9.68 6.50 -4.85
N ALA A 216 9.03 5.34 -4.64
CA ALA A 216 8.11 5.12 -3.54
C ALA A 216 8.87 4.68 -2.27
N ALA A 217 9.62 5.56 -1.63
CA ALA A 217 10.36 5.25 -0.39
C ALA A 217 10.31 6.40 0.61
N PHE A 218 10.60 6.12 1.89
CA PHE A 218 10.69 7.12 2.95
C PHE A 218 12.03 7.07 3.66
N HIS A 219 12.57 8.24 3.98
CA HIS A 219 13.85 8.44 4.63
C HIS A 219 13.69 9.20 5.95
N THR A 220 14.69 9.08 6.83
CA THR A 220 14.81 9.88 8.06
C THR A 220 16.26 10.15 8.46
N ASP A 221 16.46 11.29 9.11
CA ASP A 221 17.69 11.69 9.83
C ASP A 221 17.48 11.68 11.37
N GLY A 222 16.36 11.12 11.85
CA GLY A 222 15.97 11.09 13.26
C GLY A 222 15.20 12.32 13.73
N THR A 223 15.15 13.40 12.96
CA THR A 223 14.35 14.61 13.24
C THR A 223 13.26 14.83 12.19
N TRP A 224 13.58 14.59 10.93
CA TRP A 224 12.68 14.69 9.78
C TRP A 224 12.38 13.31 9.21
N ILE A 225 11.17 13.18 8.66
CA ILE A 225 10.78 12.08 7.79
C ILE A 225 10.40 12.69 6.44
N TRP A 226 10.93 12.16 5.35
CA TRP A 226 10.60 12.66 4.01
C TRP A 226 10.45 11.53 2.98
N PRO A 227 9.53 11.68 2.03
CA PRO A 227 9.45 10.76 0.90
C PRO A 227 10.63 10.99 -0.05
N ALA A 228 11.07 9.92 -0.73
CA ALA A 228 12.11 9.95 -1.75
C ALA A 228 11.73 10.79 -2.99
N SER A 229 10.46 11.18 -3.09
CA SER A 229 9.99 12.18 -4.04
C SER A 229 10.58 13.57 -3.79
N VAL A 230 10.96 13.92 -2.56
CA VAL A 230 11.59 15.23 -2.24
C VAL A 230 12.93 15.40 -2.98
N PRO A 231 13.94 14.52 -2.81
CA PRO A 231 15.17 14.63 -3.59
C PRO A 231 14.93 14.45 -5.09
N HIS A 232 14.00 13.59 -5.49
CA HIS A 232 13.65 13.41 -6.92
C HIS A 232 13.14 14.72 -7.55
N TYR A 233 12.19 15.42 -6.92
CA TYR A 233 11.65 16.67 -7.46
C TYR A 233 12.63 17.84 -7.36
N LEU A 234 13.52 17.86 -6.36
CA LEU A 234 14.62 18.83 -6.34
C LEU A 234 15.54 18.60 -7.54
N ALA A 235 15.89 17.35 -7.86
CA ALA A 235 16.77 17.03 -8.98
C ALA A 235 16.12 17.24 -10.35
N LYS A 236 14.87 16.79 -10.53
CA LYS A 236 14.16 16.79 -11.82
C LYS A 236 13.51 18.14 -12.14
N HIS A 237 12.86 18.76 -11.15
CA HIS A 237 12.04 19.97 -11.35
C HIS A 237 12.60 21.21 -10.65
N GLY A 238 13.71 21.10 -9.91
CA GLY A 238 14.25 22.20 -9.11
C GLY A 238 13.32 22.61 -7.96
N VAL A 239 12.40 21.74 -7.53
CA VAL A 239 11.44 22.04 -6.46
C VAL A 239 12.18 22.08 -5.11
N PRO A 240 12.24 23.24 -4.42
CA PRO A 240 12.99 23.35 -3.18
C PRO A 240 12.28 22.63 -2.02
N PRO A 241 13.02 21.88 -1.18
CA PRO A 241 12.52 21.41 0.11
C PRO A 241 12.10 22.57 1.02
N GLU A 242 11.42 22.27 2.12
CA GLU A 242 11.02 23.29 3.10
C GLU A 242 12.24 24.05 3.65
N ALA A 243 12.12 25.38 3.80
CA ALA A 243 13.25 26.23 4.21
C ALA A 243 13.83 25.82 5.58
N ASP A 244 12.97 25.46 6.53
CA ASP A 244 13.38 24.91 7.83
C ASP A 244 14.12 23.59 7.69
N PHE A 245 13.75 22.77 6.71
CA PHE A 245 14.41 21.49 6.47
C PHE A 245 15.80 21.71 5.85
N VAL A 246 15.91 22.61 4.88
CA VAL A 246 17.22 23.03 4.32
C VAL A 246 18.11 23.64 5.40
N ALA A 247 17.56 24.46 6.30
CA ALA A 247 18.29 25.02 7.44
C ALA A 247 18.77 23.92 8.40
N HIS A 248 17.95 22.88 8.64
CA HIS A 248 18.33 21.71 9.42
C HIS A 248 19.49 20.93 8.76
N ILE A 249 19.41 20.68 7.45
CA ILE A 249 20.48 20.03 6.68
C ILE A 249 21.79 20.82 6.80
N ARG A 250 21.73 22.16 6.69
CA ARG A 250 22.89 23.04 6.86
C ARG A 250 23.47 22.95 8.28
N ALA A 251 22.61 22.89 9.30
CA ALA A 251 23.04 22.74 10.70
C ALA A 251 23.74 21.39 10.96
N ASN A 252 23.38 20.34 10.21
CA ASN A 252 24.05 19.04 10.23
C ASN A 252 25.31 18.98 9.32
N GLY A 253 25.75 20.11 8.75
CA GLY A 253 26.90 20.14 7.86
C GLY A 253 26.73 19.29 6.59
N PHE A 254 25.48 19.17 6.09
CA PHE A 254 25.14 18.38 4.91
C PHE A 254 25.51 16.90 4.98
N THR A 255 25.70 16.35 6.19
CA THR A 255 25.89 14.90 6.39
C THR A 255 24.80 14.34 7.29
N ALA A 256 24.10 13.30 6.85
CA ALA A 256 23.05 12.68 7.66
C ALA A 256 23.64 12.02 8.92
N PRO A 257 23.07 12.25 10.11
CA PRO A 257 23.54 11.63 11.34
C PRO A 257 23.28 10.11 11.34
N GLY A 258 24.16 9.36 12.00
CA GLY A 258 23.93 7.93 12.24
C GLY A 258 22.80 7.72 13.27
N LEU A 259 21.87 6.83 12.95
CA LEU A 259 20.72 6.51 13.83
C LEU A 259 20.94 5.19 14.58
N ASP A 260 20.63 5.22 15.87
CA ASP A 260 20.50 4.01 16.69
C ASP A 260 19.22 3.23 16.32
N GLN A 261 19.06 2.03 16.86
CA GLN A 261 17.91 1.18 16.53
C GLN A 261 16.59 1.77 17.03
N ASP A 262 16.59 2.39 18.21
CA ASP A 262 15.41 2.99 18.82
C ASP A 262 14.85 4.13 17.98
N ALA A 263 15.71 4.98 17.40
CA ALA A 263 15.29 6.05 16.50
C ALA A 263 14.72 5.50 15.18
N LYS A 264 15.29 4.42 14.64
CA LYS A 264 14.78 3.76 13.42
C LYS A 264 13.42 3.14 13.66
N ASP A 265 13.26 2.42 14.77
CA ASP A 265 11.99 1.79 15.14
C ASP A 265 10.92 2.84 15.41
N ALA A 266 11.27 3.93 16.09
CA ALA A 266 10.36 5.06 16.31
C ALA A 266 9.91 5.71 15.00
N ALA A 267 10.82 5.91 14.04
CA ALA A 267 10.48 6.48 12.73
C ALA A 267 9.57 5.53 11.92
N TYR A 268 9.83 4.22 11.97
CA TYR A 268 8.97 3.22 11.34
C TYR A 268 7.57 3.19 11.97
N ILE A 269 7.46 3.24 13.30
CA ILE A 269 6.18 3.30 14.00
C ILE A 269 5.43 4.59 13.64
N ALA A 270 6.12 5.74 13.64
CA ALA A 270 5.51 7.02 13.30
C ALA A 270 4.94 7.05 11.88
N LEU A 271 5.69 6.52 10.91
CA LEU A 271 5.27 6.48 9.50
C LEU A 271 4.18 5.45 9.25
N THR A 272 4.37 4.24 9.78
CA THR A 272 3.57 3.10 9.37
C THR A 272 2.45 2.80 10.32
N GLY A 273 2.56 3.10 11.62
CA GLY A 273 1.67 2.59 12.66
C GLY A 273 1.90 1.14 13.09
N GLU A 274 2.93 0.48 12.54
CA GLU A 274 3.32 -0.87 12.90
C GLU A 274 4.54 -0.89 13.81
N VAL A 275 4.63 -1.90 14.67
CA VAL A 275 5.84 -2.15 15.44
C VAL A 275 6.76 -3.06 14.61
N PRO A 276 8.05 -2.71 14.44
CA PRO A 276 9.00 -3.58 13.76
C PRO A 276 9.03 -4.95 14.43
N ALA A 277 8.96 -6.03 13.64
CA ALA A 277 9.20 -7.36 14.17
C ALA A 277 10.63 -7.42 14.70
N ALA A 278 10.81 -7.83 15.96
CA ALA A 278 12.13 -8.01 16.54
C ALA A 278 12.98 -8.86 15.60
N PRO A 279 14.24 -8.48 15.32
CA PRO A 279 15.11 -9.26 14.46
C PRO A 279 15.23 -10.67 15.04
N GLN A 280 14.67 -11.66 14.35
CA GLN A 280 15.08 -13.04 14.56
C GLN A 280 16.56 -13.07 14.20
N ALA A 281 17.41 -13.33 15.21
CA ALA A 281 18.85 -13.39 15.04
C ALA A 281 19.18 -14.32 13.88
N ALA A 282 19.64 -13.75 12.77
CA ALA A 282 20.32 -14.50 11.74
C ALA A 282 21.56 -15.15 12.39
N PRO A 283 21.91 -16.40 12.04
CA PRO A 283 23.15 -16.99 12.51
C PRO A 283 24.31 -16.11 12.06
N ALA A 284 25.10 -15.63 13.02
CA ALA A 284 26.28 -14.84 12.77
C ALA A 284 27.22 -15.61 11.84
N THR A 285 27.49 -15.07 10.66
CA THR A 285 28.63 -15.47 9.83
C THR A 285 29.56 -14.29 9.66
N SER A 286 30.82 -14.60 9.96
CA SER A 286 31.91 -13.69 10.26
C SER A 286 32.56 -13.10 9.02
N GLN A 287 33.11 -11.90 9.24
CA GLN A 287 34.26 -11.28 8.57
C GLN A 287 34.08 -10.70 7.16
N ALA A 288 34.05 -9.37 7.11
CA ALA A 288 34.49 -8.57 5.98
C ALA A 288 36.03 -8.60 5.87
N PRO A 289 36.60 -8.62 4.66
CA PRO A 289 37.96 -8.13 4.43
C PRO A 289 37.96 -6.72 3.85
N ALA A 290 38.94 -5.95 4.31
CA ALA A 290 39.16 -4.53 4.08
C ALA A 290 39.67 -4.16 2.68
N ALA A 291 39.54 -2.88 2.35
CA ALA A 291 40.07 -2.23 1.14
C ALA A 291 41.60 -2.27 1.04
N PRO A 292 42.15 -2.30 -0.20
CA PRO A 292 43.34 -1.52 -0.51
C PRO A 292 43.24 -0.68 -1.80
N GLN A 293 43.59 0.59 -1.62
CA GLN A 293 44.15 1.67 -2.46
C GLN A 293 44.46 1.46 -3.96
N ALA A 294 44.27 2.55 -4.72
CA ALA A 294 44.73 2.79 -6.10
C ALA A 294 46.27 2.91 -6.23
N PRO A 295 46.88 2.62 -7.40
CA PRO A 295 47.19 3.73 -8.33
C PRO A 295 47.19 3.41 -9.86
N ALA A 296 47.08 4.51 -10.64
CA ALA A 296 47.70 4.82 -11.95
C ALA A 296 47.22 4.20 -13.29
N ALA A 297 46.64 5.10 -14.11
CA ALA A 297 46.83 5.37 -15.54
C ALA A 297 46.90 4.23 -16.60
N ALA A 298 45.79 4.12 -17.35
CA ALA A 298 45.62 4.01 -18.81
C ALA A 298 46.40 2.99 -19.66
N GLN A 299 45.66 2.04 -20.26
CA GLN A 299 45.82 1.61 -21.66
C GLN A 299 44.53 0.96 -22.20
N ALA A 300 44.22 1.22 -23.49
CA ALA A 300 42.99 0.82 -24.20
C ALA A 300 42.95 -0.71 -24.51
N PRO A 301 41.75 -1.30 -24.72
CA PRO A 301 41.50 -2.72 -24.44
C PRO A 301 41.92 -3.68 -25.57
N ALA A 302 42.49 -4.81 -25.15
CA ALA A 302 42.63 -6.03 -25.96
C ALA A 302 41.31 -6.81 -25.99
N ALA A 303 41.08 -7.59 -27.05
CA ALA A 303 39.91 -8.44 -27.19
C ALA A 303 39.81 -9.47 -26.04
N PRO A 304 38.60 -9.76 -25.52
CA PRO A 304 38.42 -10.57 -24.32
C PRO A 304 38.79 -12.04 -24.56
N ALA A 305 39.37 -12.65 -23.53
CA ALA A 305 39.79 -14.06 -23.51
C ALA A 305 38.58 -15.02 -23.43
N PRO A 306 38.73 -16.30 -23.82
CA PRO A 306 37.65 -17.28 -23.73
C PRO A 306 37.25 -17.46 -22.26
N GLY A 307 36.01 -17.06 -21.94
CA GLY A 307 35.45 -17.11 -20.58
C GLY A 307 34.90 -15.76 -20.10
N GLU A 308 35.36 -14.64 -20.66
CA GLU A 308 34.78 -13.33 -20.34
C GLU A 308 33.45 -13.14 -21.07
N LEU A 309 32.45 -12.64 -20.34
CA LEU A 309 31.16 -12.26 -20.91
C LEU A 309 31.38 -11.05 -21.83
N THR A 310 30.92 -11.15 -23.07
CA THR A 310 30.93 -10.00 -23.97
C THR A 310 29.85 -8.99 -23.54
N ASP A 311 29.95 -7.74 -24.00
CA ASP A 311 28.89 -6.73 -23.77
C ASP A 311 27.54 -7.17 -24.35
N ARG A 312 27.57 -7.98 -25.40
CA ARG A 312 26.38 -8.59 -25.98
C ARG A 312 25.78 -9.61 -25.01
N ASP A 313 26.60 -10.46 -24.41
CA ASP A 313 26.13 -11.45 -23.42
C ASP A 313 25.53 -10.76 -22.20
N ARG A 314 26.17 -9.70 -21.68
CA ARG A 314 25.63 -8.91 -20.55
C ARG A 314 24.25 -8.33 -20.86
N ARG A 315 24.04 -7.79 -22.07
CA ARG A 315 22.74 -7.27 -22.50
C ARG A 315 21.68 -8.37 -22.62
N VAL A 316 22.06 -9.55 -23.12
CA VAL A 316 21.14 -10.68 -23.24
C VAL A 316 20.80 -11.26 -21.87
N LEU A 317 21.76 -11.38 -20.95
CA LEU A 317 21.53 -11.79 -19.56
C LEU A 317 20.54 -10.87 -18.85
N ALA A 318 20.70 -9.55 -18.98
CA ALA A 318 19.77 -8.58 -18.39
C ALA A 318 18.33 -8.75 -18.93
N ILE A 319 18.17 -9.11 -20.20
CA ILE A 319 16.85 -9.41 -20.79
C ILE A 319 16.30 -10.72 -20.20
N ILE A 320 17.11 -11.76 -20.09
CA ILE A 320 16.70 -13.06 -19.53
C ILE A 320 16.29 -12.90 -18.07
N GLU A 321 17.11 -12.25 -17.24
CA GLU A 321 16.82 -11.96 -15.83
C GLU A 321 15.50 -11.21 -15.66
N ARG A 322 15.30 -10.16 -16.46
CA ARG A 322 14.06 -9.39 -16.46
C ARG A 322 12.86 -10.28 -16.83
N ARG A 323 12.96 -11.10 -17.87
CA ARG A 323 11.85 -11.96 -18.32
C ARG A 323 11.54 -13.09 -17.35
N VAL A 324 12.56 -13.68 -16.71
CA VAL A 324 12.38 -14.69 -15.67
C VAL A 324 11.68 -14.09 -14.45
N SER A 325 12.06 -12.87 -14.05
CA SER A 325 11.38 -12.12 -12.98
C SER A 325 9.93 -11.77 -13.36
N GLU A 326 9.68 -11.25 -14.56
CA GLU A 326 8.34 -10.92 -15.07
C GLU A 326 7.44 -12.17 -15.23
N ALA A 327 8.04 -13.36 -15.42
CA ALA A 327 7.34 -14.65 -15.44
C ALA A 327 7.01 -15.20 -14.04
N GLY A 328 7.35 -14.46 -12.97
CA GLY A 328 7.00 -14.79 -11.60
C GLY A 328 7.84 -15.91 -10.98
N ALA A 329 9.02 -16.20 -11.52
CA ALA A 329 9.98 -17.10 -10.85
C ALA A 329 10.69 -16.34 -9.73
N ILE A 330 10.77 -16.93 -8.52
CA ILE A 330 11.51 -16.32 -7.42
C ILE A 330 13.02 -16.61 -7.57
N PRO A 331 13.89 -15.77 -6.99
CA PRO A 331 15.35 -15.94 -7.07
C PRO A 331 15.87 -17.31 -6.63
N GLU A 332 15.18 -17.98 -5.73
CA GLU A 332 15.54 -19.29 -5.19
C GLU A 332 15.37 -20.41 -6.21
N ALA A 333 14.45 -20.28 -7.18
CA ALA A 333 14.08 -21.33 -8.14
C ALA A 333 15.02 -21.44 -9.34
N TYR A 334 15.91 -20.45 -9.54
CA TYR A 334 16.86 -20.45 -10.63
C TYR A 334 18.19 -19.84 -10.22
N ARG A 335 19.26 -20.13 -10.97
CA ARG A 335 20.52 -19.40 -10.88
C ARG A 335 20.97 -19.02 -12.28
N ILE A 336 21.57 -17.85 -12.43
CA ILE A 336 22.15 -17.38 -13.68
C ILE A 336 23.62 -17.09 -13.39
N LEU A 337 24.51 -17.67 -14.20
CA LEU A 337 25.97 -17.68 -14.00
C LEU A 337 26.43 -18.31 -12.68
N ASP A 338 25.57 -19.08 -12.03
CA ASP A 338 25.85 -19.77 -10.77
C ASP A 338 25.06 -21.09 -10.73
N SER A 339 25.40 -21.95 -9.77
CA SER A 339 24.77 -23.26 -9.57
C SER A 339 24.32 -23.43 -8.13
N ALA A 340 23.08 -23.90 -7.93
CA ALA A 340 22.55 -24.20 -6.61
C ALA A 340 21.63 -25.42 -6.64
N GLU A 341 21.66 -26.22 -5.58
CA GLU A 341 20.72 -27.34 -5.44
C GLU A 341 19.28 -26.84 -5.32
N GLY A 342 18.36 -27.56 -5.96
CA GLY A 342 16.93 -27.19 -5.97
C GLY A 342 16.58 -26.01 -6.88
N ALA A 343 17.53 -25.51 -7.67
CA ALA A 343 17.32 -24.45 -8.65
C ALA A 343 17.67 -24.93 -10.08
N THR A 344 16.93 -24.46 -11.07
CA THR A 344 17.32 -24.63 -12.48
C THR A 344 18.35 -23.58 -12.84
N CYS A 345 19.56 -24.00 -13.18
CA CYS A 345 20.73 -23.14 -13.29
C CYS A 345 21.12 -22.93 -14.76
N LEU A 346 21.27 -21.68 -15.19
CA LEU A 346 21.87 -21.28 -16.47
C LEU A 346 23.30 -20.84 -16.23
N GLU A 347 24.27 -21.56 -16.80
CA GLU A 347 25.69 -21.30 -16.56
C GLU A 347 26.51 -21.48 -17.83
N ARG A 348 27.76 -20.98 -17.82
CA ARG A 348 28.70 -21.16 -18.93
C ARG A 348 29.62 -22.34 -18.64
N VAL A 349 29.67 -23.31 -19.55
CA VAL A 349 30.51 -24.51 -19.45
C VAL A 349 31.44 -24.55 -20.67
N GLY A 350 32.68 -24.09 -20.49
CA GLY A 350 33.60 -23.89 -21.60
C GLY A 350 33.11 -22.79 -22.56
N ASP A 351 32.96 -23.12 -23.84
CA ASP A 351 32.45 -22.20 -24.87
C ASP A 351 30.93 -22.29 -25.09
N GLU A 352 30.23 -23.14 -24.32
CA GLU A 352 28.78 -23.36 -24.43
C GLU A 352 28.03 -22.86 -23.18
N TRP A 353 26.72 -22.67 -23.34
CA TRP A 353 25.78 -22.39 -22.27
C TRP A 353 25.04 -23.66 -21.88
N GLN A 354 24.83 -23.85 -20.59
CA GLN A 354 24.14 -25.01 -20.05
C GLN A 354 22.94 -24.56 -19.20
N VAL A 355 21.80 -25.25 -19.36
CA VAL A 355 20.69 -25.20 -18.39
C VAL A 355 20.54 -26.58 -17.76
N ALA A 356 20.68 -26.66 -16.44
CA ALA A 356 20.62 -27.93 -15.70
C ALA A 356 20.06 -27.74 -14.28
N ASP A 357 19.46 -28.79 -13.73
CA ASP A 357 19.18 -28.86 -12.30
C ASP A 357 20.38 -29.46 -11.56
N TYR A 358 20.53 -29.19 -10.27
CA TYR A 358 21.64 -29.69 -9.47
C TYR A 358 21.18 -30.56 -8.31
N GLU A 359 21.81 -31.74 -8.18
CA GLU A 359 21.59 -32.67 -7.07
C GLU A 359 22.94 -33.20 -6.58
N ARG A 360 23.25 -33.00 -5.29
CA ARG A 360 24.54 -33.38 -4.66
C ARG A 360 25.75 -32.79 -5.41
N GLY A 361 25.62 -31.53 -5.83
CA GLY A 361 26.62 -30.80 -6.61
C GLY A 361 26.87 -31.33 -8.03
N LYS A 362 26.01 -32.20 -8.57
CA LYS A 362 26.11 -32.70 -9.96
C LYS A 362 24.94 -32.20 -10.81
N ALA A 363 25.25 -31.73 -12.02
CA ALA A 363 24.26 -31.35 -13.01
C ALA A 363 23.44 -32.58 -13.44
N ARG A 364 22.12 -32.44 -13.38
CA ARG A 364 21.12 -33.43 -13.77
C ARG A 364 20.45 -32.96 -15.07
N ASN A 365 20.37 -33.85 -16.05
CA ASN A 365 19.79 -33.61 -17.38
C ASN A 365 20.28 -32.31 -18.09
N PRO A 366 21.60 -32.05 -18.15
CA PRO A 366 22.11 -30.80 -18.70
C PRO A 366 21.72 -30.63 -20.17
N GLN A 367 21.09 -29.50 -20.50
CA GLN A 367 20.85 -29.08 -21.88
C GLN A 367 21.88 -28.04 -22.28
N ARG A 368 22.55 -28.25 -23.42
CA ARG A 368 23.64 -27.40 -23.90
C ARG A 368 23.23 -26.60 -25.13
N PHE A 369 23.68 -25.35 -25.18
CA PHE A 369 23.33 -24.36 -26.18
C PHE A 369 24.58 -23.58 -26.59
N THR A 370 24.70 -23.30 -27.88
CA THR A 370 25.78 -22.44 -28.41
C THR A 370 25.47 -20.95 -28.29
N SER A 371 24.21 -20.61 -27.93
CA SER A 371 23.68 -19.25 -27.87
C SER A 371 23.05 -19.02 -26.50
N LEU A 372 23.46 -17.92 -25.85
CA LEU A 372 22.89 -17.50 -24.57
C LEU A 372 21.39 -17.20 -24.67
N TRP A 373 20.94 -16.67 -25.81
CA TRP A 373 19.53 -16.37 -26.02
C TRP A 373 18.68 -17.64 -25.96
N ASP A 374 19.13 -18.70 -26.63
CA ASP A 374 18.39 -19.97 -26.69
C ASP A 374 18.40 -20.68 -25.34
N ALA A 375 19.53 -20.62 -24.63
CA ALA A 375 19.63 -21.11 -23.25
C ALA A 375 18.69 -20.35 -22.31
N GLY A 376 18.61 -19.03 -22.44
CA GLY A 376 17.70 -18.17 -21.68
C GLY A 376 16.22 -18.43 -21.99
N ALA A 377 15.88 -18.64 -23.27
CA ALA A 377 14.53 -19.00 -23.68
C ALA A 377 14.12 -20.38 -23.13
N TYR A 378 15.04 -21.35 -23.13
CA TYR A 378 14.82 -22.67 -22.55
C TYR A 378 14.62 -22.59 -21.02
N LEU A 379 15.46 -21.83 -20.31
CA LEU A 379 15.30 -21.57 -18.87
C LEU A 379 13.92 -20.94 -18.58
N LEU A 380 13.57 -19.88 -19.30
CA LEU A 380 12.29 -19.20 -19.13
C LEU A 380 11.11 -20.14 -19.39
N GLY A 381 11.15 -20.91 -20.48
CA GLY A 381 10.13 -21.91 -20.81
C GLY A 381 9.98 -22.95 -19.70
N THR A 382 11.11 -23.50 -19.24
CA THR A 382 11.14 -24.49 -18.15
C THR A 382 10.51 -23.93 -16.89
N LEU A 383 10.92 -22.73 -16.47
CA LEU A 383 10.36 -22.07 -15.30
C LEU A 383 8.87 -21.81 -15.49
N THR A 384 8.40 -21.37 -16.67
CA THR A 384 6.97 -21.11 -16.93
C THR A 384 6.06 -22.33 -16.94
N ILE A 385 6.61 -23.55 -17.05
CA ILE A 385 5.84 -24.79 -17.06
C ILE A 385 5.78 -25.44 -15.67
N ILE A 386 6.74 -25.16 -14.78
CA ILE A 386 6.83 -25.75 -13.45
C ILE A 386 5.80 -25.09 -12.48
N PRO A 387 5.09 -25.84 -11.61
CA PRO A 387 4.14 -25.28 -10.65
C PRO A 387 4.77 -24.27 -9.67
N THR A 388 3.98 -23.29 -9.22
CA THR A 388 4.44 -22.12 -8.41
C THR A 388 5.16 -22.52 -7.13
N ASN A 389 4.79 -23.65 -6.52
CA ASN A 389 5.42 -24.19 -5.31
C ASN A 389 6.93 -24.51 -5.45
N LEU A 390 7.37 -24.85 -6.67
CA LEU A 390 8.76 -25.12 -7.03
C LEU A 390 9.46 -23.86 -7.58
N ARG A 391 8.69 -22.84 -7.97
CA ARG A 391 9.19 -21.50 -8.35
C ARG A 391 9.33 -20.53 -7.19
N ALA A 392 8.78 -20.83 -6.01
CA ALA A 392 8.52 -19.84 -4.99
C ALA A 392 8.94 -20.20 -3.56
N GLY A 393 9.76 -21.26 -3.36
CA GLY A 393 10.53 -21.43 -2.12
C GLY A 393 9.70 -21.16 -0.85
N GLY A 394 8.54 -21.81 -0.75
CA GLY A 394 7.61 -21.65 0.37
C GLY A 394 6.14 -21.76 -0.04
N SER A 395 5.31 -22.23 0.89
CA SER A 395 3.85 -22.27 0.77
C SER A 395 3.24 -20.86 0.70
N ASP A 396 2.04 -20.77 0.11
CA ASP A 396 1.22 -19.54 0.10
C ASP A 396 1.22 -18.86 1.48
N ARG A 397 1.75 -17.63 1.55
CA ARG A 397 1.72 -16.83 2.76
C ARG A 397 0.28 -16.38 3.03
N ASN A 398 -0.44 -17.11 3.87
CA ASN A 398 -1.79 -16.79 4.31
C ASN A 398 -1.82 -15.66 5.37
N THR A 399 -1.05 -14.58 5.16
CA THR A 399 -1.11 -13.37 5.99
C THR A 399 -2.20 -12.44 5.47
N ALA A 400 -2.81 -11.63 6.34
CA ALA A 400 -3.88 -10.71 5.95
C ALA A 400 -3.47 -9.76 4.81
N GLN A 401 -2.22 -9.26 4.85
CA GLN A 401 -1.66 -8.42 3.78
C GLN A 401 -1.55 -9.17 2.45
N ALA A 402 -0.92 -10.37 2.45
CA ALA A 402 -0.72 -11.14 1.23
C ALA A 402 -2.02 -11.67 0.60
N LEU A 403 -3.09 -11.83 1.39
CA LEU A 403 -4.41 -12.20 0.89
C LEU A 403 -5.17 -11.01 0.30
N ASN A 404 -5.01 -9.81 0.88
CA ASN A 404 -5.65 -8.58 0.40
C ASN A 404 -5.00 -8.02 -0.88
N ASP A 405 -3.74 -8.36 -1.15
CA ASP A 405 -2.99 -7.89 -2.32
C ASP A 405 -3.43 -8.56 -3.64
N TRP A 406 -4.27 -9.62 -3.61
CA TRP A 406 -4.77 -10.25 -4.83
C TRP A 406 -5.83 -9.39 -5.52
N PRO A 407 -5.76 -9.21 -6.86
CA PRO A 407 -6.63 -8.29 -7.60
C PRO A 407 -8.07 -8.80 -7.76
N VAL A 408 -8.34 -10.06 -7.41
CA VAL A 408 -9.69 -10.65 -7.39
C VAL A 408 -9.93 -11.22 -6.00
N GLN A 409 -10.99 -10.74 -5.35
CA GLN A 409 -11.35 -11.11 -3.97
C GLN A 409 -12.65 -11.94 -3.94
N PRO A 410 -12.82 -12.83 -2.95
CA PRO A 410 -14.03 -13.63 -2.82
C PRO A 410 -15.21 -12.73 -2.44
N LEU A 411 -16.34 -12.91 -3.13
CA LEU A 411 -17.57 -12.20 -2.81
C LEU A 411 -18.21 -12.72 -1.51
N PRO A 412 -19.12 -11.95 -0.88
CA PRO A 412 -19.80 -12.37 0.35
C PRO A 412 -20.41 -13.77 0.24
N GLY A 413 -20.07 -14.62 1.21
CA GLY A 413 -20.53 -16.02 1.28
C GLY A 413 -19.62 -17.02 0.56
N GLU A 414 -18.61 -16.56 -0.20
CA GLU A 414 -17.58 -17.44 -0.75
C GLU A 414 -16.52 -17.85 0.28
N PRO A 415 -15.91 -19.04 0.11
CA PRO A 415 -14.77 -19.46 0.91
C PRO A 415 -13.61 -18.44 0.83
N PRO A 416 -12.88 -18.18 1.93
CA PRO A 416 -11.75 -17.26 1.93
C PRO A 416 -10.58 -17.79 1.09
N LEU A 417 -9.72 -16.88 0.61
CA LEU A 417 -8.53 -17.20 -0.20
C LEU A 417 -7.50 -18.09 0.51
N THR A 418 -7.60 -18.23 1.83
CA THR A 418 -6.79 -19.19 2.60
C THR A 418 -7.06 -20.64 2.23
N LEU A 419 -8.21 -20.93 1.60
CA LEU A 419 -8.62 -22.27 1.18
C LEU A 419 -8.22 -22.61 -0.27
N ILE A 420 -7.48 -21.71 -0.92
CA ILE A 420 -6.93 -21.90 -2.26
C ILE A 420 -5.41 -21.78 -2.12
N ALA A 421 -4.65 -22.81 -2.47
CA ALA A 421 -3.19 -22.81 -2.55
C ALA A 421 -2.72 -22.51 -3.98
N GLU A 422 -1.44 -22.18 -4.14
CA GLU A 422 -0.78 -21.96 -5.43
C GLU A 422 -1.46 -20.87 -6.26
N LYS A 423 -1.93 -19.82 -5.57
CA LYS A 423 -2.68 -18.71 -6.17
C LYS A 423 -1.87 -18.00 -7.25
N HIS A 424 -2.46 -17.82 -8.43
CA HIS A 424 -1.86 -17.11 -9.57
C HIS A 424 -2.94 -16.52 -10.47
N MET A 425 -2.60 -15.47 -11.23
CA MET A 425 -3.53 -14.94 -12.23
C MET A 425 -3.55 -15.85 -13.46
N ALA A 426 -4.76 -16.18 -13.91
CA ALA A 426 -5.01 -16.97 -15.11
C ALA A 426 -5.98 -16.24 -16.04
N VAL A 427 -6.05 -16.67 -17.30
CA VAL A 427 -7.06 -16.20 -18.26
C VAL A 427 -7.87 -17.40 -18.72
N LEU A 428 -9.18 -17.35 -18.49
CA LEU A 428 -10.12 -18.31 -19.05
C LEU A 428 -10.48 -17.86 -20.46
N MET A 429 -10.13 -18.68 -21.46
CA MET A 429 -10.41 -18.39 -22.86
C MET A 429 -11.85 -18.73 -23.25
N PRO A 430 -12.41 -18.06 -24.28
CA PRO A 430 -13.71 -18.43 -24.84
C PRO A 430 -13.82 -19.92 -25.18
N GLY A 431 -14.98 -20.50 -24.92
CA GLY A 431 -15.27 -21.93 -25.11
C GLY A 431 -14.96 -22.82 -23.91
N ARG A 432 -14.22 -22.34 -22.90
CA ARG A 432 -13.99 -23.10 -21.66
C ARG A 432 -15.25 -23.19 -20.82
N GLU A 433 -15.47 -24.33 -20.18
CA GLU A 433 -16.55 -24.51 -19.21
C GLU A 433 -16.02 -24.46 -17.78
N VAL A 434 -16.82 -23.85 -16.91
CA VAL A 434 -16.60 -23.81 -15.47
C VAL A 434 -17.87 -24.24 -14.75
N VAL A 435 -17.70 -24.86 -13.59
CA VAL A 435 -18.79 -25.38 -12.77
C VAL A 435 -18.87 -24.67 -11.42
N ARG A 436 -20.06 -24.60 -10.85
CA ARG A 436 -20.30 -23.97 -9.55
C ARG A 436 -21.41 -24.67 -8.79
N TYR A 437 -21.21 -24.80 -7.48
CA TYR A 437 -22.24 -25.15 -6.51
C TYR A 437 -22.55 -23.90 -5.67
N GLY A 438 -23.68 -23.25 -5.99
CA GLY A 438 -24.06 -21.98 -5.39
C GLY A 438 -24.89 -21.08 -6.30
N GLY A 439 -25.60 -20.12 -5.71
CA GLY A 439 -26.34 -19.09 -6.45
C GLY A 439 -25.44 -18.17 -7.29
N PRO A 440 -26.01 -17.41 -8.25
CA PRO A 440 -25.25 -16.63 -9.22
C PRO A 440 -24.59 -15.35 -8.64
N ALA A 441 -24.95 -14.95 -7.41
CA ALA A 441 -24.38 -13.78 -6.74
C ALA A 441 -22.90 -13.94 -6.31
N GLY A 442 -22.35 -15.15 -6.36
CA GLY A 442 -20.95 -15.40 -6.01
C GLY A 442 -20.03 -15.53 -7.23
N ASN A 443 -18.71 -15.53 -6.98
CA ASN A 443 -17.70 -15.49 -8.04
C ASN A 443 -16.72 -16.69 -8.04
N LEU A 444 -16.86 -17.65 -7.13
CA LEU A 444 -16.05 -18.86 -7.14
C LEU A 444 -16.63 -19.91 -8.10
N THR A 445 -15.79 -20.39 -8.99
CA THR A 445 -16.08 -21.46 -9.94
C THR A 445 -14.94 -22.48 -9.96
N PHE A 446 -15.13 -23.63 -10.57
CA PHE A 446 -14.14 -24.69 -10.68
C PHE A 446 -14.01 -25.15 -12.12
N ALA A 447 -12.89 -25.78 -12.46
CA ALA A 447 -12.75 -26.45 -13.74
C ALA A 447 -13.85 -27.51 -13.92
N GLU A 448 -14.38 -27.64 -15.13
CA GLU A 448 -15.49 -28.54 -15.48
C GLU A 448 -15.37 -29.97 -14.92
N ALA A 449 -14.17 -30.54 -14.95
CA ALA A 449 -13.91 -31.92 -14.51
C ALA A 449 -13.69 -32.07 -13.00
N THR A 450 -13.88 -31.01 -12.20
CA THR A 450 -13.65 -31.04 -10.76
C THR A 450 -14.82 -31.74 -10.06
N GLU A 451 -14.57 -32.85 -9.38
CA GLU A 451 -15.58 -33.51 -8.54
C GLU A 451 -15.88 -32.68 -7.28
N PHE A 452 -17.09 -32.80 -6.72
CA PHE A 452 -17.49 -32.03 -5.53
C PHE A 452 -16.53 -32.20 -4.35
N ALA A 453 -16.02 -33.42 -4.14
CA ALA A 453 -15.05 -33.71 -3.08
C ALA A 453 -13.69 -32.99 -3.27
N ALA A 454 -13.34 -32.68 -4.51
CA ALA A 454 -12.15 -31.88 -4.82
C ALA A 454 -12.38 -30.37 -4.68
N MET A 455 -13.62 -29.90 -4.47
CA MET A 455 -13.93 -28.46 -4.38
C MET A 455 -13.78 -27.87 -2.96
N SER A 456 -13.62 -28.71 -1.94
CA SER A 456 -13.50 -28.27 -0.54
C SER A 456 -14.65 -27.37 -0.04
N LEU A 457 -15.85 -27.60 -0.58
CA LEU A 457 -17.08 -26.89 -0.19
C LEU A 457 -17.83 -27.63 0.92
N ARG A 458 -18.69 -26.91 1.64
CA ARG A 458 -19.56 -27.50 2.66
C ARG A 458 -20.65 -28.36 2.02
N ALA A 459 -21.06 -29.45 2.66
CA ALA A 459 -22.06 -30.39 2.10
C ALA A 459 -23.40 -29.73 1.74
N GLU A 460 -23.81 -28.65 2.42
CA GLU A 460 -25.04 -27.92 2.11
C GLU A 460 -24.99 -27.26 0.72
N ARG A 461 -23.79 -26.99 0.16
CA ARG A 461 -23.62 -26.47 -1.20
C ARG A 461 -23.96 -27.52 -2.27
N GLU A 462 -23.76 -28.80 -1.98
CA GLU A 462 -24.10 -29.90 -2.89
C GLU A 462 -25.60 -29.94 -3.17
N GLN A 463 -26.41 -29.65 -2.14
CA GLN A 463 -27.87 -29.61 -2.22
C GLN A 463 -28.41 -28.46 -3.09
N GLN A 464 -27.58 -27.46 -3.39
CA GLN A 464 -27.97 -26.32 -4.24
C GLN A 464 -27.88 -26.63 -5.73
N GLY A 465 -27.37 -27.80 -6.09
CA GLY A 465 -27.23 -28.26 -7.47
C GLY A 465 -26.01 -27.67 -8.19
N MET A 466 -25.47 -28.45 -9.12
CA MET A 466 -24.38 -28.02 -9.98
C MET A 466 -24.92 -27.12 -11.10
N ARG A 467 -24.24 -26.00 -11.34
CA ARG A 467 -24.46 -25.16 -12.52
C ARG A 467 -23.21 -25.14 -13.39
N ARG A 468 -23.41 -25.11 -14.70
CA ARG A 468 -22.35 -25.09 -15.72
C ARG A 468 -22.43 -23.78 -16.49
N TYR A 469 -21.29 -23.14 -16.68
CA TYR A 469 -21.19 -21.90 -17.45
C TYR A 469 -20.12 -22.04 -18.51
N ARG A 470 -20.42 -21.58 -19.72
CA ARG A 470 -19.45 -21.48 -20.80
C ARG A 470 -18.92 -20.05 -20.89
N VAL A 471 -17.61 -19.91 -20.97
CA VAL A 471 -16.91 -18.64 -21.17
C VAL A 471 -17.11 -18.19 -22.61
N VAL A 472 -17.67 -17.01 -22.80
CA VAL A 472 -17.92 -16.42 -24.13
C VAL A 472 -16.86 -15.39 -24.49
N ARG A 473 -16.35 -14.67 -23.48
CA ARG A 473 -15.28 -13.67 -23.62
C ARG A 473 -14.14 -14.03 -22.69
N GLU A 474 -12.91 -13.67 -23.04
CA GLU A 474 -11.76 -13.95 -22.17
C GLU A 474 -11.97 -13.31 -20.78
N LEU A 475 -11.69 -14.08 -19.73
CA LEU A 475 -11.85 -13.63 -18.35
C LEU A 475 -10.52 -13.76 -17.60
N ARG A 476 -10.02 -12.65 -17.07
CA ARG A 476 -8.85 -12.65 -16.18
C ARG A 476 -9.30 -13.01 -14.76
N THR A 477 -8.85 -14.15 -14.27
CA THR A 477 -9.31 -14.77 -13.01
C THR A 477 -8.14 -15.00 -12.07
N LEU A 478 -8.42 -15.07 -10.77
CA LEU A 478 -7.48 -15.69 -9.83
C LEU A 478 -7.70 -17.20 -9.85
N SER A 479 -6.64 -17.97 -10.01
CA SER A 479 -6.65 -19.43 -10.12
C SER A 479 -5.80 -20.05 -9.01
N GLY A 480 -6.13 -21.26 -8.61
CA GLY A 480 -5.32 -22.04 -7.66
C GLY A 480 -5.94 -23.40 -7.38
N GLN A 481 -5.32 -24.16 -6.48
CA GLN A 481 -5.82 -25.48 -6.05
C GLN A 481 -6.53 -25.37 -4.71
N THR A 482 -7.67 -26.02 -4.55
CA THR A 482 -8.33 -26.08 -3.24
C THR A 482 -7.51 -26.90 -2.25
N VAL A 483 -7.44 -26.43 -1.01
CA VAL A 483 -6.82 -27.18 0.10
C VAL A 483 -7.84 -28.07 0.80
N PRO A 484 -7.44 -29.14 1.51
CA PRO A 484 -8.37 -29.97 2.28
C PRO A 484 -9.14 -29.15 3.31
N TRP A 485 -10.47 -29.27 3.33
CA TRP A 485 -11.35 -28.53 4.24
C TRP A 485 -12.69 -29.25 4.39
N HIS A 486 -13.32 -29.19 5.58
CA HIS A 486 -14.65 -29.78 5.84
C HIS A 486 -14.78 -31.27 5.47
N ASN A 487 -13.78 -32.09 5.85
CA ASN A 487 -13.74 -33.52 5.52
C ASN A 487 -13.65 -33.84 4.01
N GLN A 488 -13.35 -32.84 3.18
CA GLN A 488 -13.11 -33.01 1.76
C GLN A 488 -11.60 -32.98 1.46
N PRO A 489 -11.11 -33.83 0.55
CA PRO A 489 -9.69 -33.92 0.23
C PRO A 489 -9.14 -32.70 -0.52
N GLY A 490 -9.98 -31.91 -1.19
CA GLY A 490 -9.53 -30.79 -2.03
C GLY A 490 -8.74 -31.25 -3.25
N GLY A 491 -7.87 -30.39 -3.79
CA GLY A 491 -7.06 -30.64 -4.99
C GLY A 491 -7.74 -30.27 -6.31
N GLY A 492 -8.92 -29.66 -6.26
CA GLY A 492 -9.63 -29.16 -7.43
C GLY A 492 -9.08 -27.81 -7.92
N THR A 493 -9.17 -27.55 -9.23
CA THR A 493 -8.79 -26.26 -9.79
C THR A 493 -9.92 -25.26 -9.61
N ALA A 494 -9.67 -24.23 -8.80
CA ALA A 494 -10.59 -23.14 -8.52
C ALA A 494 -10.27 -21.92 -9.40
N TYR A 495 -11.32 -21.26 -9.88
CA TYR A 495 -11.26 -19.97 -10.58
C TYR A 495 -12.18 -18.98 -9.87
N LEU A 496 -11.59 -17.92 -9.35
CA LEU A 496 -12.30 -16.78 -8.81
C LEU A 496 -12.45 -15.72 -9.90
N LEU A 497 -13.69 -15.43 -10.27
CA LEU A 497 -14.04 -14.48 -11.31
C LEU A 497 -13.99 -13.03 -10.78
N PRO A 498 -13.69 -12.03 -11.63
CA PRO A 498 -13.56 -10.64 -11.19
C PRO A 498 -14.88 -9.97 -10.76
N LYS A 499 -16.02 -10.60 -11.06
CA LYS A 499 -17.38 -10.16 -10.71
C LYS A 499 -18.22 -11.39 -10.39
N SER A 500 -19.45 -11.18 -9.90
CA SER A 500 -20.40 -12.29 -9.70
C SER A 500 -20.73 -12.99 -11.02
N VAL A 501 -21.13 -14.26 -10.94
CA VAL A 501 -21.61 -15.00 -12.11
C VAL A 501 -22.82 -14.30 -12.74
N GLU A 502 -23.72 -13.73 -11.93
CA GLU A 502 -24.87 -12.94 -12.41
C GLU A 502 -24.44 -11.77 -13.29
N GLU A 503 -23.44 -10.99 -12.87
CA GLU A 503 -22.93 -9.87 -13.65
C GLU A 503 -22.26 -10.33 -14.96
N HIS A 504 -21.54 -11.45 -14.94
CA HIS A 504 -20.92 -12.01 -16.15
C HIS A 504 -21.94 -12.61 -17.13
N LEU A 505 -23.07 -13.11 -16.63
CA LEU A 505 -24.20 -13.49 -17.48
C LEU A 505 -24.86 -12.25 -18.08
N ALA A 506 -25.03 -11.18 -17.29
CA ALA A 506 -25.64 -9.93 -17.74
C ALA A 506 -24.80 -9.18 -18.78
N ASP A 507 -23.46 -9.17 -18.63
CA ASP A 507 -22.54 -8.53 -19.58
C ASP A 507 -22.11 -9.44 -20.76
N GLY A 508 -22.62 -10.69 -20.79
CA GLY A 508 -22.40 -11.65 -21.86
C GLY A 508 -21.01 -12.29 -21.88
N SER A 509 -20.25 -12.18 -20.80
CA SER A 509 -18.94 -12.84 -20.65
C SER A 509 -19.07 -14.34 -20.34
N LEU A 510 -20.19 -14.74 -19.72
CA LEU A 510 -20.57 -16.14 -19.49
C LEU A 510 -21.94 -16.45 -20.13
N THR A 511 -22.20 -17.72 -20.37
CA THR A 511 -23.54 -18.24 -20.69
C THR A 511 -23.83 -19.47 -19.85
N ASP A 512 -25.04 -19.55 -19.30
CA ASP A 512 -25.50 -20.72 -18.55
C ASP A 512 -25.78 -21.88 -19.53
N VAL A 513 -25.13 -23.02 -19.28
CA VAL A 513 -25.24 -24.26 -20.04
C VAL A 513 -25.61 -25.44 -19.12
N THR A 514 -26.23 -25.14 -17.98
CA THR A 514 -26.76 -26.14 -17.06
C THR A 514 -27.92 -26.89 -17.72
N GLU A 515 -27.83 -28.22 -17.80
CA GLU A 515 -28.88 -29.10 -18.35
C GLU A 515 -29.99 -29.42 -17.35
#